data_AF-A0A2S8X481-F1
#
_entry.id   AF-A0A2S8X481-F1
#
_cell.length_a   1.000
_cell.length_b   1.000
_cell.length_c   1.000
_cell.angle_alpha   90.00
_cell.angle_beta   90.00
_cell.angle_gamma   90.00
#
_symmetry.space_group_name_H-M   'P 1'
#
loop_
_entity.id
_entity.type
_entity.pdbx_description
1 polymer ?
#
loop_
_entity_poly.entity_id
_entity_poly.type
_entity_poly.pdbx_seq_one_letter_code
_entity_poly.pdbx_strand_id
1 'polypeptide(L)'
;MEFIVNMGKDKANMFLRALWSQIRLNLGKGGWNYQPHKVGSNNLIHFGWLSAEMLKDPLEVSIKYKHKGSIYKISLESSELQEKEELRKKVEVCIQNAMNFETLVNKVNVSSYIKALECPIGTSSGDNFSIHPTDINSLNILGFSVLGFDKVDTDSQAQVTLNKILDVLSVETQSVFFYANHDEKGKLTKIKEIETEDAHWYGTNRPILNGHFTISKKAKLFIDNIIVEENEENKKYLNACRLFHSAHKYNMLRYEHENLNIPEEFRKLILPNEEVAAVLYMSALEVASNSIKEKPKKCELCGNPIYSISSRVIKYVQGFEADDYAVKNFYNDRSIYLHTGGFFSDQSYIGTTIPQLDPSNPSGCKNHIPMKNLLSISDVVSFCLRQQLQQKLLGY
;
A
#
# COMPACT_ATOMS: atom_id res chain seq x y z
N MET A 1 -0.82 35.70 -4.16
CA MET A 1 -2.26 35.92 -4.47
C MET A 1 -3.09 34.94 -3.68
N GLU A 2 -4.24 35.35 -3.13
CA GLU A 2 -5.18 34.44 -2.43
C GLU A 2 -6.48 34.28 -3.23
N PHE A 3 -6.99 33.04 -3.32
CA PHE A 3 -8.27 32.71 -3.96
C PHE A 3 -9.19 31.98 -2.98
N ILE A 4 -10.45 32.38 -2.91
CA ILE A 4 -11.49 31.66 -2.16
C ILE A 4 -12.04 30.55 -3.05
N VAL A 5 -11.97 29.30 -2.60
CA VAL A 5 -12.40 28.13 -3.40
C VAL A 5 -13.48 27.27 -2.73
N ASN A 6 -13.60 27.33 -1.39
CA ASN A 6 -14.67 26.65 -0.62
C ASN A 6 -14.92 25.17 -1.00
N MET A 7 -13.86 24.36 -1.07
CA MET A 7 -13.98 22.92 -1.37
C MET A 7 -14.13 22.10 -0.09
N GLY A 8 -15.20 21.30 -0.02
CA GLY A 8 -15.42 20.32 1.05
C GLY A 8 -14.45 19.14 0.99
N LYS A 9 -14.46 18.28 2.01
CA LYS A 9 -13.56 17.12 2.14
C LYS A 9 -13.55 16.22 0.90
N ASP A 10 -14.73 16.00 0.32
CA ASP A 10 -14.90 15.04 -0.78
C ASP A 10 -14.50 15.63 -2.15
N LYS A 11 -14.46 16.97 -2.27
CA LYS A 11 -14.12 17.68 -3.51
C LYS A 11 -12.72 18.28 -3.51
N ALA A 12 -12.10 18.48 -2.34
CA ALA A 12 -10.82 19.17 -2.20
C ALA A 12 -9.69 18.53 -3.03
N ASN A 13 -9.56 17.21 -2.99
CA ASN A 13 -8.52 16.52 -3.77
C ASN A 13 -8.79 16.58 -5.28
N MET A 14 -10.06 16.48 -5.70
CA MET A 14 -10.42 16.62 -7.12
C MET A 14 -10.09 18.01 -7.65
N PHE A 15 -10.43 19.05 -6.87
CA PHE A 15 -10.03 20.43 -7.18
C PHE A 15 -8.51 20.58 -7.30
N LEU A 16 -7.73 20.10 -6.33
CA LEU A 16 -6.27 20.22 -6.37
C LEU A 16 -5.66 19.50 -7.58
N ARG A 17 -6.13 18.28 -7.87
CA ARG A 17 -5.67 17.51 -9.04
C ARG A 17 -5.97 18.24 -10.34
N ALA A 18 -7.17 18.80 -10.47
CA ALA A 18 -7.55 19.63 -11.61
C ALA A 18 -6.67 20.89 -11.71
N LEU A 19 -6.42 21.57 -10.59
CA LEU A 19 -5.57 22.76 -10.55
C LEU A 19 -4.15 22.48 -11.03
N TRP A 20 -3.55 21.37 -10.62
CA TRP A 20 -2.19 21.03 -11.07
C TRP A 20 -2.13 20.70 -12.56
N SER A 21 -3.17 20.05 -13.10
CA SER A 21 -3.31 19.86 -14.55
C SER A 21 -3.44 21.20 -15.28
N GLN A 22 -4.29 22.11 -14.78
CA GLN A 22 -4.46 23.43 -15.37
C GLN A 22 -3.21 24.30 -15.31
N ILE A 23 -2.43 24.23 -14.22
CA ILE A 23 -1.14 24.91 -14.12
C ILE A 23 -0.17 24.37 -15.18
N ARG A 24 -0.04 23.04 -15.32
CA ARG A 24 0.82 22.45 -16.36
C ARG A 24 0.39 22.84 -17.77
N LEU A 25 -0.91 22.93 -18.02
CA LEU A 25 -1.47 23.33 -19.30
C LEU A 25 -1.17 24.81 -19.64
N ASN A 26 -1.31 25.71 -18.68
CA ASN A 26 -1.29 27.16 -18.93
C ASN A 26 0.03 27.85 -18.62
N LEU A 27 0.85 27.28 -17.73
CA LEU A 27 2.14 27.79 -17.26
C LEU A 27 3.32 26.88 -17.63
N GLY A 28 3.04 25.72 -18.24
CA GLY A 28 4.04 24.75 -18.67
C GLY A 28 4.42 23.72 -17.61
N LYS A 29 5.20 22.71 -18.00
CA LYS A 29 5.59 21.63 -17.10
C LYS A 29 6.52 22.13 -15.99
N GLY A 30 6.60 21.38 -14.90
CA GLY A 30 7.44 21.77 -13.77
C GLY A 30 7.50 20.70 -12.69
N GLY A 31 8.30 20.98 -11.67
CA GLY A 31 8.57 20.08 -10.55
C GLY A 31 8.20 20.71 -9.21
N TRP A 32 7.94 19.85 -8.24
CA TRP A 32 7.67 20.26 -6.86
C TRP A 32 8.94 20.14 -6.01
N ASN A 33 9.24 21.19 -5.24
CA ASN A 33 9.87 21.02 -3.95
C ASN A 33 8.77 20.81 -2.90
N TYR A 34 8.29 19.57 -2.78
CA TYR A 34 7.16 19.22 -1.91
C TYR A 34 7.61 19.03 -0.47
N GLN A 35 7.24 19.97 0.40
CA GLN A 35 7.59 19.98 1.82
C GLN A 35 6.37 20.38 2.66
N PRO A 36 5.35 19.50 2.71
CA PRO A 36 4.08 19.83 3.34
C PRO A 36 4.26 20.00 4.84
N HIS A 37 3.82 21.14 5.38
CA HIS A 37 3.77 21.34 6.82
C HIS A 37 2.56 22.17 7.22
N LYS A 38 2.10 21.94 8.45
CA LYS A 38 0.88 22.54 8.98
C LYS A 38 1.24 23.63 9.99
N VAL A 39 0.74 24.84 9.78
CA VAL A 39 0.80 25.93 10.76
C VAL A 39 -0.56 26.00 11.46
N GLY A 40 -0.67 25.27 12.58
CA GLY A 40 -1.94 25.01 13.27
C GLY A 40 -2.65 26.27 13.76
N SER A 41 -1.91 27.26 14.25
CA SER A 41 -2.45 28.56 14.71
C SER A 41 -3.23 29.31 13.64
N ASN A 42 -2.88 29.10 12.36
CA ASN A 42 -3.44 29.84 11.23
C ASN A 42 -4.36 28.98 10.34
N ASN A 43 -4.61 27.73 10.74
CA ASN A 43 -5.26 26.72 9.89
C ASN A 43 -4.71 26.69 8.46
N LEU A 44 -3.38 26.79 8.35
CA LEU A 44 -2.66 26.85 7.09
C LEU A 44 -1.91 25.53 6.87
N ILE A 45 -1.91 25.05 5.62
CA ILE A 45 -1.00 24.00 5.17
C ILE A 45 -0.18 24.59 4.04
N HIS A 46 1.13 24.68 4.24
CA HIS A 46 2.07 25.00 3.18
C HIS A 46 2.40 23.69 2.45
N PHE A 47 2.34 23.69 1.11
CA PHE A 47 2.67 22.51 0.31
C PHE A 47 4.14 22.50 -0.12
N GLY A 48 4.71 23.66 -0.40
CA GLY A 48 6.03 23.78 -1.00
C GLY A 48 6.04 24.78 -2.15
N TRP A 49 7.05 24.64 -3.00
CA TRP A 49 7.25 25.47 -4.17
C TRP A 49 7.09 24.65 -5.45
N LEU A 50 6.35 25.19 -6.40
CA LEU A 50 6.10 24.60 -7.71
C LEU A 50 6.80 25.44 -8.79
N SER A 51 7.76 24.86 -9.49
CA SER A 51 8.29 25.47 -10.71
C SER A 51 7.30 25.28 -11.86
N ALA A 52 7.36 26.17 -12.86
CA ALA A 52 6.65 26.04 -14.13
C ALA A 52 7.48 26.73 -15.22
N GLU A 53 7.51 26.18 -16.44
CA GLU A 53 8.35 26.69 -17.54
C GLU A 53 8.16 28.19 -17.84
N MET A 54 6.95 28.73 -17.67
CA MET A 54 6.67 30.15 -17.89
C MET A 54 7.13 31.08 -16.75
N LEU A 55 7.62 30.51 -15.64
CA LEU A 55 8.06 31.23 -14.46
C LEU A 55 9.56 31.06 -14.25
N LYS A 56 10.25 32.17 -13.99
CA LYS A 56 11.62 32.18 -13.46
C LYS A 56 11.64 31.88 -11.96
N ASP A 57 10.67 32.40 -11.22
CA ASP A 57 10.54 32.22 -9.78
C ASP A 57 9.40 31.23 -9.46
N PRO A 58 9.63 30.22 -8.62
CA PRO A 58 8.64 29.19 -8.36
C PRO A 58 7.43 29.75 -7.60
N LEU A 59 6.26 29.12 -7.80
CA LEU A 59 5.05 29.41 -7.05
C LEU A 59 5.15 28.80 -5.65
N GLU A 60 5.17 29.64 -4.62
CA GLU A 60 4.88 29.18 -3.26
C GLU A 60 3.39 28.86 -3.15
N VAL A 61 3.08 27.67 -2.65
CA VAL A 61 1.71 27.15 -2.60
C VAL A 61 1.32 26.84 -1.16
N SER A 62 0.21 27.43 -0.72
CA SER A 62 -0.40 27.10 0.57
C SER A 62 -1.92 27.12 0.51
N ILE A 63 -2.57 26.45 1.46
CA ILE A 63 -4.03 26.45 1.62
C ILE A 63 -4.41 26.82 3.04
N LYS A 64 -5.54 27.51 3.19
CA LYS A 64 -6.25 27.66 4.47
C LYS A 64 -7.46 26.74 4.50
N TYR A 65 -7.73 26.11 5.63
CA TYR A 65 -8.86 25.19 5.80
C TYR A 65 -9.75 25.59 6.97
N LYS A 66 -11.04 25.21 6.92
CA LYS A 66 -11.96 25.34 8.06
C LYS A 66 -12.06 24.04 8.85
N HIS A 67 -12.07 22.92 8.14
CA HIS A 67 -12.09 21.57 8.70
C HIS A 67 -10.98 20.71 8.06
N LYS A 68 -10.58 19.63 8.73
CA LYS A 68 -9.58 18.70 8.20
C LYS A 68 -10.04 18.14 6.84
N GLY A 69 -9.21 18.31 5.82
CA GLY A 69 -9.48 17.84 4.46
C GLY A 69 -10.29 18.80 3.58
N SER A 70 -10.76 19.94 4.10
CA SER A 70 -11.38 21.01 3.31
C SER A 70 -10.35 22.04 2.82
N ILE A 71 -10.70 22.81 1.79
CA ILE A 71 -9.94 23.99 1.34
C ILE A 71 -10.89 25.19 1.34
N TYR A 72 -10.61 26.18 2.19
CA TYR A 72 -11.34 27.44 2.18
C TYR A 72 -10.70 28.42 1.19
N LYS A 73 -9.38 28.58 1.28
CA LYS A 73 -8.58 29.44 0.40
C LYS A 73 -7.34 28.70 -0.07
N ILE A 74 -6.86 29.08 -1.25
CA ILE A 74 -5.55 28.70 -1.77
C ILE A 74 -4.75 29.96 -2.07
N SER A 75 -3.48 29.94 -1.71
CA SER A 75 -2.53 31.01 -1.97
C SER A 75 -1.45 30.51 -2.93
N LEU A 76 -1.24 31.28 -4.00
CA LEU A 76 -0.19 31.08 -5.00
C LEU A 76 0.63 32.36 -5.06
N GLU A 77 1.89 32.31 -4.62
CA GLU A 77 2.74 33.49 -4.48
C GLU A 77 4.03 33.34 -5.29
N SER A 78 4.38 34.38 -6.03
CA SER A 78 5.66 34.55 -6.74
C SER A 78 5.82 36.04 -7.03
N SER A 79 7.06 36.53 -6.99
CA SER A 79 7.44 37.89 -7.41
C SER A 79 6.87 38.23 -8.78
N GLU A 80 6.95 37.28 -9.72
CA GLU A 80 6.49 37.49 -11.09
C GLU A 80 4.98 37.70 -11.21
N LEU A 81 4.17 37.14 -10.31
CA LEU A 81 2.72 37.37 -10.31
C LEU A 81 2.35 38.77 -9.82
N GLN A 82 3.24 39.45 -9.09
CA GLN A 82 3.06 40.84 -8.68
C GLN A 82 3.42 41.80 -9.82
N GLU A 83 4.40 41.43 -10.63
CA GLU A 83 4.96 42.28 -11.70
C GLU A 83 4.27 42.08 -13.06
N LYS A 84 3.78 40.87 -13.36
CA LYS A 84 3.31 40.48 -14.69
C LYS A 84 1.83 40.10 -14.69
N GLU A 85 1.00 41.06 -15.10
CA GLU A 85 -0.46 40.91 -15.20
C GLU A 85 -0.90 39.72 -16.10
N GLU A 86 -0.15 39.42 -17.16
CA GLU A 86 -0.47 38.27 -18.04
C GLU A 86 -0.37 36.93 -17.30
N LEU A 87 0.68 36.75 -16.50
CA LEU A 87 0.86 35.53 -15.70
C LEU A 87 -0.19 35.44 -14.60
N ARG A 88 -0.53 36.59 -14.00
CA ARG A 88 -1.62 36.71 -13.02
C ARG A 88 -2.94 36.18 -13.58
N LYS A 89 -3.32 36.64 -14.77
CA LYS A 89 -4.53 36.20 -15.48
C LYS A 89 -4.50 34.71 -15.82
N LYS A 90 -3.34 34.18 -16.23
CA LYS A 90 -3.20 32.73 -16.47
C LYS A 90 -3.44 31.90 -15.20
N VAL A 91 -2.90 32.33 -14.05
CA VAL A 91 -3.15 31.68 -12.75
C VAL A 91 -4.63 31.75 -12.36
N GLU A 92 -5.27 32.90 -12.55
CA GLU A 92 -6.72 33.07 -12.31
C GLU A 92 -7.56 32.10 -13.15
N VAL A 93 -7.24 31.95 -14.45
CA VAL A 93 -7.89 30.99 -15.35
C VAL A 93 -7.67 29.55 -14.86
N CYS A 94 -6.46 29.19 -14.40
CA CYS A 94 -6.21 27.86 -13.84
C CYS A 94 -7.12 27.55 -12.65
N ILE A 95 -7.28 28.50 -11.74
CA ILE A 95 -8.15 28.36 -10.56
C ILE A 95 -9.62 28.24 -10.98
N GLN A 96 -10.09 29.11 -11.88
CA GLN A 96 -11.46 29.10 -12.38
C GLN A 96 -11.81 27.79 -13.08
N ASN A 97 -10.94 27.30 -13.95
CA ASN A 97 -11.14 26.01 -14.62
C ASN A 97 -11.13 24.85 -13.61
N ALA A 98 -10.21 24.87 -12.64
CA ALA A 98 -10.12 23.83 -11.62
C ALA A 98 -11.34 23.78 -10.70
N MET A 99 -12.03 24.92 -10.46
CA MET A 99 -13.30 24.92 -9.73
C MET A 99 -14.41 24.15 -10.45
N ASN A 100 -14.32 24.02 -11.78
CA ASN A 100 -15.24 23.26 -12.63
C ASN A 100 -14.67 21.86 -12.98
N PHE A 101 -13.91 21.24 -12.08
CA PHE A 101 -13.21 19.98 -12.34
C PHE A 101 -14.11 18.84 -12.88
N GLU A 102 -15.40 18.84 -12.56
CA GLU A 102 -16.36 17.81 -13.02
C GLU A 102 -16.47 17.76 -14.55
N THR A 103 -16.22 18.87 -15.26
CA THR A 103 -16.21 18.91 -16.73
C THR A 103 -14.86 18.57 -17.35
N LEU A 104 -13.80 18.53 -16.53
CA LEU A 104 -12.41 18.30 -16.97
C LEU A 104 -11.94 16.86 -16.75
N VAL A 105 -12.54 16.16 -15.79
CA VAL A 105 -12.13 14.80 -15.42
C VAL A 105 -12.52 13.79 -16.51
N ASN A 106 -11.59 12.92 -16.88
CA ASN A 106 -11.83 11.86 -17.85
C ASN A 106 -11.60 10.48 -17.22
N LYS A 107 -12.41 9.48 -17.61
CA LYS A 107 -12.11 8.07 -17.33
C LYS A 107 -11.14 7.56 -18.38
N VAL A 108 -9.95 7.14 -17.96
CA VAL A 108 -8.87 6.68 -18.84
C VAL A 108 -8.55 5.22 -18.52
N ASN A 109 -8.52 4.37 -19.54
CA ASN A 109 -8.05 3.00 -19.41
C ASN A 109 -6.52 2.98 -19.48
N VAL A 110 -5.90 2.36 -18.50
CA VAL A 110 -4.46 2.20 -18.36
C VAL A 110 -4.11 0.71 -18.32
N SER A 111 -2.88 0.38 -18.71
CA SER A 111 -2.34 -0.96 -18.57
C SER A 111 -0.93 -0.91 -18.02
N SER A 112 -0.55 -1.93 -17.26
CA SER A 112 0.76 -2.05 -16.66
C SER A 112 1.21 -3.50 -16.67
N TYR A 113 2.50 -3.70 -16.89
CA TYR A 113 3.13 -5.00 -16.73
C TYR A 113 3.48 -5.20 -15.25
N ILE A 114 3.08 -6.34 -14.69
CA ILE A 114 3.36 -6.72 -13.31
C ILE A 114 4.06 -8.08 -13.31
N LYS A 115 4.99 -8.24 -12.37
CA LYS A 115 5.76 -9.47 -12.20
C LYS A 115 5.34 -10.17 -10.92
N ALA A 116 4.99 -11.44 -11.04
CA ALA A 116 4.80 -12.33 -9.90
C ALA A 116 6.13 -13.05 -9.62
N LEU A 117 6.45 -13.23 -8.34
CA LEU A 117 7.68 -13.90 -7.92
C LEU A 117 7.74 -15.35 -8.41
N GLU A 118 6.64 -16.09 -8.25
CA GLU A 118 6.65 -17.54 -8.40
C GLU A 118 5.98 -18.03 -9.68
N CYS A 119 4.72 -17.66 -9.90
CA CYS A 119 3.99 -17.99 -11.11
C CYS A 119 3.01 -16.87 -11.48
N PRO A 120 2.62 -16.75 -12.75
CA PRO A 120 1.78 -15.66 -13.20
C PRO A 120 0.34 -15.92 -12.76
N ILE A 121 -0.46 -14.87 -12.71
CA ILE A 121 -1.91 -15.00 -12.53
C ILE A 121 -2.51 -15.47 -13.86
N GLY A 122 -3.49 -16.37 -13.79
CA GLY A 122 -4.28 -16.77 -14.96
C GLY A 122 -5.09 -15.61 -15.54
N THR A 123 -5.80 -15.84 -16.64
CA THR A 123 -6.77 -14.83 -17.10
C THR A 123 -7.81 -14.62 -16.01
N SER A 124 -8.02 -13.37 -15.61
CA SER A 124 -9.05 -12.97 -14.65
C SER A 124 -9.56 -11.58 -15.01
N SER A 125 -10.87 -11.37 -14.93
CA SER A 125 -11.47 -10.06 -15.21
C SER A 125 -12.57 -9.70 -14.23
N GLY A 126 -12.74 -8.40 -14.04
CA GLY A 126 -13.91 -7.78 -13.44
C GLY A 126 -14.49 -6.72 -14.37
N ASP A 127 -15.41 -5.92 -13.88
CA ASP A 127 -16.07 -4.86 -14.64
C ASP A 127 -15.12 -3.70 -15.01
N ASN A 128 -14.11 -3.45 -14.16
CA ASN A 128 -13.20 -2.31 -14.26
C ASN A 128 -11.72 -2.71 -14.34
N PHE A 129 -11.41 -4.01 -14.38
CA PHE A 129 -10.04 -4.51 -14.55
C PHE A 129 -9.96 -5.82 -15.34
N SER A 130 -8.77 -6.10 -15.88
CA SER A 130 -8.42 -7.38 -16.46
C SER A 130 -6.97 -7.73 -16.17
N ILE A 131 -6.69 -9.01 -15.98
CA ILE A 131 -5.36 -9.57 -15.80
C ILE A 131 -5.20 -10.67 -16.84
N HIS A 132 -4.11 -10.61 -17.59
CA HIS A 132 -3.75 -11.64 -18.55
C HIS A 132 -2.30 -12.08 -18.34
N PRO A 133 -1.99 -13.38 -18.37
CA PRO A 133 -0.61 -13.85 -18.46
C PRO A 133 -0.01 -13.44 -19.80
N THR A 134 1.31 -13.40 -19.84
CA THR A 134 2.06 -13.19 -21.08
C THR A 134 2.75 -14.48 -21.54
N ASP A 135 3.49 -14.41 -22.64
CA ASP A 135 4.43 -15.45 -23.07
C ASP A 135 5.67 -15.56 -22.15
N ILE A 136 5.85 -14.61 -21.23
CA ILE A 136 6.87 -14.65 -20.17
C ILE A 136 6.23 -15.14 -18.87
N ASN A 137 6.68 -16.30 -18.37
CA ASN A 137 6.05 -17.02 -17.25
C ASN A 137 5.92 -16.22 -15.93
N SER A 138 6.70 -15.17 -15.68
CA SER A 138 6.56 -14.38 -14.46
C SER A 138 5.71 -13.12 -14.63
N LEU A 139 5.22 -12.85 -15.84
CA LEU A 139 4.74 -11.53 -16.25
C LEU A 139 3.26 -11.56 -16.62
N ASN A 140 2.51 -10.60 -16.10
CA ASN A 140 1.12 -10.35 -16.40
C ASN A 140 0.93 -8.94 -16.97
N ILE A 141 -0.09 -8.76 -17.80
CA ILE A 141 -0.64 -7.46 -18.18
C ILE A 141 -1.87 -7.22 -17.34
N LEU A 142 -1.84 -6.19 -16.50
CA LEU A 142 -2.98 -5.72 -15.71
C LEU A 142 -3.53 -4.44 -16.35
N GLY A 143 -4.75 -4.50 -16.86
CA GLY A 143 -5.53 -3.37 -17.37
C GLY A 143 -6.58 -2.92 -16.36
N PHE A 144 -6.79 -1.62 -16.21
CA PHE A 144 -7.85 -1.04 -15.36
C PHE A 144 -8.14 0.41 -15.74
N SER A 145 -9.17 1.00 -15.16
CA SER A 145 -9.55 2.40 -15.43
C SER A 145 -9.26 3.31 -14.25
N VAL A 146 -8.91 4.58 -14.53
CA VAL A 146 -8.74 5.63 -13.52
C VAL A 146 -9.35 6.94 -14.00
N LEU A 147 -9.75 7.79 -13.06
CA LEU A 147 -10.11 9.18 -13.35
C LEU A 147 -8.83 10.03 -13.40
N GLY A 148 -8.66 10.82 -14.45
CA GLY A 148 -7.49 11.66 -14.66
C GLY A 148 -7.80 13.00 -15.34
N PHE A 149 -7.00 14.03 -15.02
CA PHE A 149 -7.09 15.36 -15.64
C PHE A 149 -6.05 15.62 -16.73
N ASP A 150 -4.89 14.97 -16.63
CA ASP A 150 -3.84 14.97 -17.65
C ASP A 150 -2.96 13.71 -17.48
N LYS A 151 -1.93 13.54 -18.30
CA LYS A 151 -1.07 12.36 -18.23
C LYS A 151 -0.39 12.18 -16.87
N VAL A 152 0.14 13.25 -16.27
CA VAL A 152 0.86 13.16 -14.99
C VAL A 152 -0.06 12.74 -13.85
N ASP A 153 -1.26 13.34 -13.78
CA ASP A 153 -2.28 12.95 -12.81
C ASP A 153 -2.78 11.51 -13.06
N THR A 154 -3.00 11.14 -14.33
CA THR A 154 -3.44 9.79 -14.72
C THR A 154 -2.42 8.74 -14.30
N ASP A 155 -1.14 8.94 -14.60
CA ASP A 155 -0.07 8.02 -14.22
C ASP A 155 0.05 7.91 -12.69
N SER A 156 -0.08 9.04 -11.97
CA SER A 156 -0.07 9.04 -10.51
C SER A 156 -1.25 8.28 -9.90
N GLN A 157 -2.48 8.45 -10.43
CA GLN A 157 -3.64 7.70 -9.94
C GLN A 157 -3.54 6.23 -10.32
N ALA A 158 -3.09 5.93 -11.54
CA ALA A 158 -2.83 4.58 -11.99
C ALA A 158 -1.88 3.85 -11.03
N GLN A 159 -0.79 4.51 -10.62
CA GLN A 159 0.16 3.93 -9.68
C GLN A 159 -0.46 3.66 -8.30
N VAL A 160 -1.29 4.57 -7.79
CA VAL A 160 -1.99 4.39 -6.51
C VAL A 160 -2.95 3.20 -6.57
N THR A 161 -3.78 3.12 -7.61
CA THR A 161 -4.72 2.02 -7.80
C THR A 161 -4.00 0.69 -8.02
N LEU A 162 -2.95 0.68 -8.84
CA LEU A 162 -2.13 -0.49 -9.12
C LEU A 162 -1.54 -1.08 -7.83
N ASN A 163 -0.96 -0.25 -6.95
CA ASN A 163 -0.47 -0.70 -5.64
C ASN A 163 -1.54 -1.46 -4.85
N LYS A 164 -2.75 -0.88 -4.76
CA LYS A 164 -3.86 -1.49 -4.02
C LYS A 164 -4.25 -2.84 -4.62
N ILE A 165 -4.29 -2.96 -5.95
CA ILE A 165 -4.58 -4.23 -6.63
C ILE A 165 -3.50 -5.26 -6.27
N LEU A 166 -2.22 -4.90 -6.39
CA LEU A 166 -1.11 -5.82 -6.06
C LEU A 166 -1.14 -6.28 -4.60
N ASP A 167 -1.52 -5.40 -3.67
CA ASP A 167 -1.65 -5.74 -2.24
C ASP A 167 -2.75 -6.78 -2.01
N VAL A 168 -3.89 -6.67 -2.70
CA VAL A 168 -4.97 -7.67 -2.65
C VAL A 168 -4.52 -8.99 -3.28
N LEU A 169 -3.90 -8.93 -4.46
CA LEU A 169 -3.39 -10.11 -5.16
C LEU A 169 -2.38 -10.88 -4.30
N SER A 170 -1.49 -10.17 -3.59
CA SER A 170 -0.52 -10.78 -2.69
C SER A 170 -1.19 -11.61 -1.59
N VAL A 171 -2.30 -11.13 -1.01
CA VAL A 171 -3.07 -11.90 -0.01
C VAL A 171 -3.76 -13.11 -0.63
N GLU A 172 -4.34 -12.95 -1.82
CA GLU A 172 -5.09 -14.00 -2.51
C GLU A 172 -4.20 -15.15 -3.01
N THR A 173 -2.93 -14.87 -3.31
CA THR A 173 -2.00 -15.87 -3.85
C THR A 173 -0.89 -16.26 -2.87
N GLN A 174 -0.68 -15.47 -1.82
CA GLN A 174 0.51 -15.52 -0.97
C GLN A 174 1.80 -15.51 -1.80
N SER A 175 1.81 -14.64 -2.81
CA SER A 175 2.99 -14.37 -3.61
C SER A 175 3.32 -12.88 -3.57
N VAL A 176 4.51 -12.53 -4.04
CA VAL A 176 4.97 -11.14 -4.11
C VAL A 176 4.80 -10.62 -5.52
N PHE A 177 4.29 -9.40 -5.62
CA PHE A 177 4.11 -8.72 -6.90
C PHE A 177 4.96 -7.44 -6.99
N PHE A 178 5.57 -7.27 -8.16
CA PHE A 178 6.41 -6.13 -8.52
C PHE A 178 5.89 -5.47 -9.79
N TYR A 179 6.34 -4.23 -10.00
CA TYR A 179 6.31 -3.63 -11.31
C TYR A 179 7.31 -4.35 -12.21
N ALA A 180 6.94 -4.59 -13.46
CA ALA A 180 7.93 -4.98 -14.45
C ALA A 180 8.87 -3.81 -14.74
N ASN A 181 10.12 -4.11 -15.09
CA ASN A 181 11.05 -3.12 -15.60
C ASN A 181 10.56 -2.58 -16.95
N HIS A 182 10.98 -1.36 -17.32
CA HIS A 182 10.51 -0.68 -18.53
C HIS A 182 10.77 -1.47 -19.83
N ASP A 183 11.81 -2.29 -19.84
CA ASP A 183 12.23 -3.17 -20.93
C ASP A 183 11.55 -4.55 -20.91
N GLU A 184 11.00 -4.99 -19.78
CA GLU A 184 10.27 -6.26 -19.65
C GLU A 184 8.87 -6.12 -20.30
N LYS A 185 8.71 -6.67 -21.51
CA LYS A 185 7.44 -6.71 -22.23
C LYS A 185 7.18 -8.11 -22.77
N GLY A 186 5.99 -8.62 -22.50
CA GLY A 186 5.51 -9.90 -23.02
C GLY A 186 4.28 -9.74 -23.91
N LYS A 187 4.06 -10.68 -24.82
CA LYS A 187 2.83 -10.76 -25.60
C LYS A 187 1.73 -11.39 -24.76
N LEU A 188 0.52 -10.85 -24.86
CA LEU A 188 -0.63 -11.40 -24.15
C LEU A 188 -0.89 -12.86 -24.57
N THR A 189 -1.02 -13.74 -23.58
CA THR A 189 -1.40 -15.13 -23.77
C THR A 189 -2.88 -15.29 -23.45
N LYS A 190 -3.67 -15.75 -24.41
CA LYS A 190 -5.10 -15.99 -24.22
C LYS A 190 -5.32 -17.35 -23.57
N ILE A 191 -5.49 -17.34 -22.25
CA ILE A 191 -5.93 -18.51 -21.48
C ILE A 191 -7.40 -18.30 -21.11
N LYS A 192 -8.20 -19.38 -21.07
CA LYS A 192 -9.57 -19.31 -20.54
C LYS A 192 -9.52 -18.85 -19.09
N GLU A 193 -10.44 -17.98 -18.69
CA GLU A 193 -10.56 -17.56 -17.31
C GLU A 193 -10.74 -18.75 -16.38
N ILE A 194 -9.98 -18.76 -15.28
CA ILE A 194 -10.01 -19.82 -14.28
C ILE A 194 -10.60 -19.21 -13.01
N GLU A 195 -11.82 -19.61 -12.69
CA GLU A 195 -12.48 -19.19 -11.46
C GLU A 195 -12.19 -20.16 -10.31
N THR A 196 -12.05 -19.61 -9.11
CA THR A 196 -11.93 -20.38 -7.87
C THR A 196 -12.82 -19.75 -6.82
N GLU A 197 -13.59 -20.56 -6.12
CA GLU A 197 -14.40 -20.13 -4.97
C GLU A 197 -13.70 -20.42 -3.63
N ASP A 198 -12.68 -21.29 -3.65
CA ASP A 198 -12.02 -21.73 -2.42
C ASP A 198 -11.01 -20.69 -1.90
N ALA A 199 -11.39 -20.04 -0.81
CA ALA A 199 -10.52 -19.18 0.00
C ALA A 199 -10.04 -19.86 1.30
N HIS A 200 -10.44 -21.11 1.56
CA HIS A 200 -10.15 -21.88 2.76
C HIS A 200 -8.83 -22.66 2.68
N TRP A 201 -7.99 -22.34 1.71
CA TRP A 201 -6.67 -22.94 1.62
C TRP A 201 -5.68 -22.32 2.62
N TYR A 202 -4.76 -23.15 3.09
CA TYR A 202 -3.76 -22.81 4.10
C TYR A 202 -2.40 -23.41 3.70
N GLY A 203 -1.30 -22.68 3.96
CA GLY A 203 0.06 -23.13 3.67
C GLY A 203 0.30 -23.42 2.18
N THR A 204 0.88 -24.58 1.89
CA THR A 204 1.31 -24.97 0.53
C THR A 204 0.16 -25.25 -0.45
N ASN A 205 -1.09 -25.31 0.01
CA ASN A 205 -2.26 -25.61 -0.81
C ASN A 205 -2.76 -24.40 -1.60
N ARG A 206 -1.83 -23.62 -2.17
CA ARG A 206 -2.11 -22.35 -2.84
C ARG A 206 -3.00 -22.54 -4.07
N PRO A 207 -3.76 -21.51 -4.49
CA PRO A 207 -4.77 -21.62 -5.53
C PRO A 207 -4.11 -21.59 -6.91
N ILE A 208 -3.35 -22.63 -7.25
CA ILE A 208 -2.63 -22.76 -8.52
C ILE A 208 -3.31 -23.82 -9.38
N LEU A 209 -3.79 -23.41 -10.55
CA LEU A 209 -4.38 -24.30 -11.55
C LEU A 209 -3.66 -24.12 -12.89
N ASN A 210 -3.24 -25.22 -13.50
CA ASN A 210 -2.50 -25.23 -14.76
C ASN A 210 -1.28 -24.28 -14.77
N GLY A 211 -0.53 -24.24 -13.66
CA GLY A 211 0.66 -23.41 -13.51
C GLY A 211 0.39 -21.91 -13.30
N HIS A 212 -0.85 -21.52 -13.05
CA HIS A 212 -1.25 -20.12 -12.86
C HIS A 212 -1.96 -19.93 -11.51
N PHE A 213 -1.68 -18.82 -10.83
CA PHE A 213 -2.49 -18.41 -9.70
C PHE A 213 -3.91 -18.07 -10.15
N THR A 214 -4.90 -18.49 -9.38
CA THR A 214 -6.30 -18.09 -9.53
C THR A 214 -6.67 -17.07 -8.47
N ILE A 215 -7.71 -16.28 -8.73
CA ILE A 215 -8.21 -15.24 -7.84
C ILE A 215 -9.66 -15.55 -7.50
N SER A 216 -10.03 -15.39 -6.23
CA SER A 216 -11.40 -15.66 -5.80
C SER A 216 -12.40 -14.66 -6.40
N LYS A 217 -13.64 -15.10 -6.64
CA LYS A 217 -14.72 -14.21 -7.12
C LYS A 217 -14.92 -12.99 -6.21
N LYS A 218 -14.81 -13.17 -4.90
CA LYS A 218 -14.90 -12.07 -3.92
C LYS A 218 -13.76 -11.07 -4.05
N ALA A 219 -12.54 -11.54 -4.32
CA ALA A 219 -11.42 -10.64 -4.59
C ALA A 219 -11.58 -9.88 -5.90
N LYS A 220 -12.11 -10.50 -6.97
CA LYS A 220 -12.43 -9.77 -8.22
C LYS A 220 -13.41 -8.63 -7.96
N LEU A 221 -14.53 -8.92 -7.28
CA LEU A 221 -15.52 -7.91 -6.90
C LEU A 221 -14.92 -6.80 -6.01
N PHE A 222 -14.04 -7.18 -5.09
CA PHE A 222 -13.36 -6.20 -4.25
C PHE A 222 -12.40 -5.32 -5.05
N ILE A 223 -11.65 -5.88 -6.00
CA ILE A 223 -10.78 -5.15 -6.92
C ILE A 223 -11.60 -4.15 -7.75
N ASP A 224 -12.76 -4.57 -8.28
CA ASP A 224 -13.67 -3.65 -8.98
C ASP A 224 -14.12 -2.49 -8.09
N ASN A 225 -14.53 -2.79 -6.86
CA ASN A 225 -15.00 -1.78 -5.92
C ASN A 225 -13.91 -0.75 -5.59
N ILE A 226 -12.66 -1.18 -5.36
CA ILE A 226 -11.57 -0.23 -5.02
C ILE A 226 -11.15 0.66 -6.20
N ILE A 227 -11.46 0.25 -7.43
CA ILE A 227 -11.23 1.05 -8.65
C ILE A 227 -12.29 2.14 -8.77
N VAL A 228 -13.55 1.82 -8.45
CA VAL A 228 -14.67 2.76 -8.56
C VAL A 228 -14.72 3.73 -7.38
N GLU A 229 -14.75 3.23 -6.15
CA GLU A 229 -14.84 4.05 -4.94
C GLU A 229 -14.27 3.33 -3.70
N GLU A 230 -13.35 4.01 -3.00
CA GLU A 230 -12.80 3.53 -1.73
C GLU A 230 -13.59 4.12 -0.54
N ASN A 231 -14.35 3.28 0.14
CA ASN A 231 -14.92 3.63 1.45
C ASN A 231 -13.91 3.39 2.60
N GLU A 232 -14.18 3.97 3.77
CA GLU A 232 -13.28 3.87 4.94
C GLU A 232 -13.07 2.43 5.44
N GLU A 233 -14.05 1.53 5.24
CA GLU A 233 -13.93 0.14 5.63
C GLU A 233 -13.03 -0.67 4.67
N ASN A 234 -13.17 -0.45 3.37
CA ASN A 234 -12.31 -1.00 2.32
C ASN A 234 -10.87 -0.52 2.54
N LYS A 235 -10.69 0.76 2.87
CA LYS A 235 -9.38 1.36 3.17
C LYS A 235 -8.66 0.67 4.33
N LYS A 236 -9.37 0.33 5.41
CA LYS A 236 -8.76 -0.41 6.54
C LYS A 236 -8.30 -1.80 6.12
N TYR A 237 -9.11 -2.51 5.35
CA TYR A 237 -8.72 -3.82 4.82
C TYR A 237 -7.52 -3.73 3.87
N LEU A 238 -7.54 -2.76 2.94
CA LEU A 238 -6.41 -2.50 2.05
C LEU A 238 -5.13 -2.16 2.80
N ASN A 239 -5.21 -1.40 3.90
CA ASN A 239 -4.04 -1.15 4.75
C ASN A 239 -3.48 -2.45 5.36
N ALA A 240 -4.35 -3.40 5.75
CA ALA A 240 -3.90 -4.70 6.23
C ALA A 240 -3.25 -5.53 5.10
N CYS A 241 -3.84 -5.56 3.90
CA CYS A 241 -3.25 -6.18 2.71
C CYS A 241 -1.87 -5.59 2.37
N ARG A 242 -1.73 -4.26 2.43
CA ARG A 242 -0.47 -3.55 2.20
C ARG A 242 0.62 -3.94 3.20
N LEU A 243 0.26 -4.02 4.49
CA LEU A 243 1.18 -4.45 5.53
C LEU A 243 1.62 -5.91 5.31
N PHE A 244 0.68 -6.79 4.96
CA PHE A 244 0.97 -8.17 4.58
C PHE A 244 1.92 -8.25 3.37
N HIS A 245 1.61 -7.58 2.26
CA HIS A 245 2.43 -7.62 1.05
C HIS A 245 3.83 -7.05 1.30
N SER A 246 3.93 -5.99 2.11
CA SER A 246 5.22 -5.42 2.52
C SER A 246 6.02 -6.40 3.38
N ALA A 247 5.39 -7.04 4.37
CA ALA A 247 6.01 -8.10 5.17
C ALA A 247 6.52 -9.24 4.28
N HIS A 248 5.70 -9.65 3.33
CA HIS A 248 5.99 -10.75 2.43
C HIS A 248 7.12 -10.41 1.45
N LYS A 249 7.24 -9.16 1.00
CA LYS A 249 8.43 -8.66 0.28
C LYS A 249 9.71 -8.84 1.10
N TYR A 250 9.72 -8.38 2.36
CA TYR A 250 10.89 -8.55 3.24
C TYR A 250 11.22 -10.03 3.49
N ASN A 251 10.19 -10.86 3.69
CA ASN A 251 10.36 -12.29 3.91
C ASN A 251 10.90 -13.00 2.66
N MET A 252 10.33 -12.73 1.47
CA MET A 252 10.66 -13.46 0.25
C MET A 252 11.94 -13.00 -0.45
N LEU A 253 12.35 -11.74 -0.29
CA LEU A 253 13.65 -11.27 -0.79
C LEU A 253 14.84 -12.00 -0.14
N ARG A 254 14.63 -12.67 1.01
CA ARG A 254 15.60 -13.61 1.61
C ARG A 254 15.76 -14.89 0.79
N TYR A 255 14.67 -15.43 0.24
CA TYR A 255 14.67 -16.74 -0.43
C TYR A 255 15.11 -16.66 -1.90
N GLU A 256 14.86 -15.54 -2.59
CA GLU A 256 15.37 -15.32 -3.95
C GLU A 256 16.75 -14.64 -4.00
N HIS A 257 17.38 -14.46 -2.84
CA HIS A 257 18.73 -13.91 -2.71
C HIS A 257 19.80 -14.74 -3.47
N GLU A 258 19.47 -15.97 -3.85
CA GLU A 258 20.29 -16.85 -4.69
C GLU A 258 20.09 -16.62 -6.21
N ASN A 259 18.98 -16.02 -6.65
CA ASN A 259 18.62 -15.85 -8.06
C ASN A 259 18.51 -14.39 -8.55
N LEU A 260 18.55 -13.41 -7.65
CA LEU A 260 18.53 -11.99 -8.02
C LEU A 260 19.96 -11.48 -8.31
N ASN A 261 20.14 -10.83 -9.47
CA ASN A 261 21.39 -10.19 -9.90
C ASN A 261 21.68 -8.90 -9.08
N ILE A 262 21.80 -9.03 -7.76
CA ILE A 262 22.12 -7.94 -6.84
C ILE A 262 23.65 -7.80 -6.78
N PRO A 263 24.22 -6.59 -6.95
CA PRO A 263 25.67 -6.37 -6.82
C PRO A 263 26.19 -6.82 -5.44
N GLU A 264 27.39 -7.41 -5.43
CA GLU A 264 28.03 -8.07 -4.28
C GLU A 264 28.10 -7.18 -3.02
N GLU A 265 28.29 -5.87 -3.22
CA GLU A 265 28.36 -4.86 -2.17
C GLU A 265 27.03 -4.65 -1.43
N PHE A 266 25.89 -4.87 -2.11
CA PHE A 266 24.57 -4.83 -1.49
C PHE A 266 24.19 -6.18 -0.86
N ARG A 267 24.75 -7.30 -1.34
CA ARG A 267 24.53 -8.64 -0.74
C ARG A 267 24.95 -8.71 0.73
N LYS A 268 25.94 -7.92 1.15
CA LYS A 268 26.41 -7.84 2.54
C LYS A 268 25.62 -6.86 3.41
N LEU A 269 24.82 -5.99 2.79
CA LEU A 269 23.99 -4.98 3.46
C LEU A 269 22.52 -5.44 3.61
N ILE A 270 22.11 -6.48 2.88
CA ILE A 270 20.80 -7.11 3.01
C ILE A 270 20.82 -7.96 4.28
N LEU A 271 20.79 -7.28 5.42
CA LEU A 271 20.36 -7.91 6.65
C LEU A 271 18.90 -8.37 6.43
N PRO A 272 18.58 -9.65 6.68
CA PRO A 272 17.21 -10.10 6.72
C PRO A 272 16.48 -9.25 7.76
N ASN A 273 15.58 -8.38 7.31
CA ASN A 273 14.72 -7.60 8.18
C ASN A 273 13.54 -8.49 8.62
N GLU A 274 13.84 -9.67 9.16
CA GLU A 274 12.86 -10.66 9.60
C GLU A 274 12.03 -10.14 10.75
N GLU A 275 12.65 -9.35 11.61
CA GLU A 275 12.00 -8.61 12.66
C GLU A 275 11.00 -7.60 12.07
N VAL A 276 11.37 -6.89 11.00
CA VAL A 276 10.46 -5.97 10.30
C VAL A 276 9.33 -6.73 9.62
N ALA A 277 9.62 -7.85 8.95
CA ALA A 277 8.60 -8.70 8.35
C ALA A 277 7.62 -9.20 9.41
N ALA A 278 8.10 -9.72 10.54
CA ALA A 278 7.29 -10.14 11.68
C ALA A 278 6.43 -8.97 12.20
N VAL A 279 7.02 -7.79 12.42
CA VAL A 279 6.30 -6.59 12.87
C VAL A 279 5.18 -6.23 11.90
N LEU A 280 5.43 -6.27 10.60
CA LEU A 280 4.45 -5.93 9.57
C LEU A 280 3.33 -6.98 9.45
N TYR A 281 3.65 -8.27 9.55
CA TYR A 281 2.63 -9.34 9.62
C TYR A 281 1.71 -9.16 10.82
N MET A 282 2.27 -8.88 12.00
CA MET A 282 1.48 -8.62 13.20
C MET A 282 0.63 -7.35 13.05
N SER A 283 1.21 -6.29 12.46
CA SER A 283 0.50 -5.03 12.21
C SER A 283 -0.67 -5.23 11.23
N ALA A 284 -0.54 -6.12 10.24
CA ALA A 284 -1.64 -6.46 9.34
C ALA A 284 -2.84 -7.05 10.11
N LEU A 285 -2.59 -7.99 11.03
CA LEU A 285 -3.62 -8.55 11.91
C LEU A 285 -4.19 -7.49 12.87
N GLU A 286 -3.36 -6.61 13.44
CA GLU A 286 -3.80 -5.51 14.31
C GLU A 286 -4.80 -4.60 13.59
N VAL A 287 -4.51 -4.25 12.32
CA VAL A 287 -5.38 -3.42 11.49
C VAL A 287 -6.67 -4.16 11.14
N ALA A 288 -6.57 -5.41 10.69
CA ALA A 288 -7.70 -6.25 10.28
C ALA A 288 -8.67 -6.50 11.44
N SER A 289 -8.15 -6.75 12.65
CA SER A 289 -8.91 -7.04 13.87
C SER A 289 -9.73 -5.86 14.39
N ASN A 290 -9.55 -4.64 13.86
CA ASN A 290 -10.37 -3.48 14.25
C ASN A 290 -11.85 -3.62 13.87
N SER A 291 -12.22 -4.62 13.06
CA SER A 291 -13.62 -5.01 12.84
C SER A 291 -14.28 -5.54 14.13
N ILE A 292 -13.50 -6.07 15.08
CA ILE A 292 -13.99 -6.57 16.36
C ILE A 292 -14.20 -5.42 17.33
N LYS A 293 -15.48 -5.15 17.64
CA LYS A 293 -15.89 -4.17 18.64
C LYS A 293 -15.73 -4.73 20.06
N GLU A 294 -14.50 -4.81 20.54
CA GLU A 294 -14.24 -5.16 21.94
C GLU A 294 -14.08 -3.90 22.80
N LYS A 295 -14.79 -3.85 23.94
CA LYS A 295 -14.57 -2.80 24.94
C LYS A 295 -13.29 -3.14 25.71
N PRO A 296 -12.27 -2.27 25.74
CA PRO A 296 -11.03 -2.58 26.43
C PRO A 296 -11.30 -2.74 27.93
N LYS A 297 -10.85 -3.86 28.50
CA LYS A 297 -10.81 -4.03 29.96
C LYS A 297 -9.83 -3.02 30.53
N LYS A 298 -10.23 -2.31 31.58
CA LYS A 298 -9.35 -1.36 32.29
C LYS A 298 -8.75 -2.05 33.51
N CYS A 299 -7.50 -1.73 33.80
CA CYS A 299 -6.85 -2.12 35.04
C CYS A 299 -7.61 -1.52 36.21
N GLU A 300 -8.00 -2.35 37.17
CA GLU A 300 -8.73 -1.91 38.36
C GLU A 300 -7.88 -1.00 39.26
N LEU A 301 -6.54 -1.08 39.16
CA LEU A 301 -5.61 -0.29 39.96
C LEU A 301 -5.23 1.06 39.32
N CYS A 302 -5.03 1.11 38.00
CA CYS A 302 -4.53 2.32 37.32
C CYS A 302 -5.43 2.85 36.21
N GLY A 303 -6.55 2.20 35.91
CA GLY A 303 -7.50 2.61 34.88
C GLY A 303 -7.01 2.45 33.44
N ASN A 304 -5.75 2.08 33.23
CA ASN A 304 -5.17 1.88 31.90
C ASN A 304 -5.81 0.66 31.20
N PRO A 305 -6.03 0.73 29.88
CA PRO A 305 -6.53 -0.42 29.12
C PRO A 305 -5.52 -1.57 29.13
N ILE A 306 -5.95 -2.75 29.58
CA ILE A 306 -5.15 -3.97 29.66
C ILE A 306 -5.22 -4.72 28.32
N TYR A 307 -4.06 -5.04 27.73
CA TYR A 307 -3.84 -5.99 26.61
C TYR A 307 -4.95 -6.03 25.54
N SER A 308 -5.51 -4.88 25.17
CA SER A 308 -6.70 -4.84 24.33
C SER A 308 -6.41 -5.15 22.87
N ILE A 309 -5.18 -4.92 22.40
CA ILE A 309 -4.81 -5.13 20.99
C ILE A 309 -4.45 -6.59 20.74
N SER A 310 -3.53 -7.17 21.52
CA SER A 310 -3.13 -8.58 21.36
C SER A 310 -4.31 -9.52 21.58
N SER A 311 -5.10 -9.32 22.64
CA SER A 311 -6.30 -10.13 22.90
C SER A 311 -7.31 -10.04 21.75
N ARG A 312 -7.54 -8.85 21.20
CA ARG A 312 -8.42 -8.65 20.05
C ARG A 312 -7.90 -9.37 18.81
N VAL A 313 -6.60 -9.34 18.55
CA VAL A 313 -6.00 -10.07 17.43
C VAL A 313 -6.10 -11.58 17.62
N ILE A 314 -5.83 -12.11 18.83
CA ILE A 314 -6.00 -13.54 19.09
C ILE A 314 -7.45 -13.97 18.87
N LYS A 315 -8.44 -13.20 19.35
CA LYS A 315 -9.86 -13.47 19.08
C LYS A 315 -10.21 -13.42 17.60
N TYR A 316 -9.64 -12.47 16.87
CA TYR A 316 -9.81 -12.37 15.42
C TYR A 316 -9.32 -13.62 14.69
N VAL A 317 -8.12 -14.09 15.04
CA VAL A 317 -7.51 -15.30 14.46
C VAL A 317 -8.32 -16.54 14.83
N GLN A 318 -8.69 -16.68 16.11
CA GLN A 318 -9.53 -17.79 16.60
C GLN A 318 -10.92 -17.81 15.95
N GLY A 319 -11.49 -16.64 15.64
CA GLY A 319 -12.80 -16.53 14.99
C GLY A 319 -12.82 -17.09 13.57
N PHE A 320 -11.65 -17.29 12.95
CA PHE A 320 -11.48 -17.98 11.67
C PHE A 320 -10.88 -19.38 11.83
N GLU A 321 -10.76 -19.89 13.07
CA GLU A 321 -10.16 -21.19 13.37
C GLU A 321 -8.70 -21.34 12.87
N ALA A 322 -7.98 -20.22 12.74
CA ALA A 322 -6.58 -20.21 12.34
C ALA A 322 -5.63 -20.45 13.54
N ASP A 323 -4.40 -20.88 13.26
CA ASP A 323 -3.39 -21.15 14.29
C ASP A 323 -3.01 -19.88 15.08
N ASP A 324 -3.46 -19.80 16.33
CA ASP A 324 -3.20 -18.69 17.23
C ASP A 324 -1.85 -18.81 17.97
N TYR A 325 -1.20 -19.98 17.92
CA TYR A 325 0.05 -20.23 18.62
C TYR A 325 1.20 -19.45 17.98
N ALA A 326 1.31 -19.51 16.65
CA ALA A 326 2.26 -18.69 15.90
C ALA A 326 2.10 -17.20 16.23
N VAL A 327 0.85 -16.71 16.24
CA VAL A 327 0.53 -15.30 16.50
C VAL A 327 0.94 -14.86 17.90
N LYS A 328 0.71 -15.69 18.93
CA LYS A 328 1.15 -15.40 20.32
C LYS A 328 2.67 -15.26 20.41
N ASN A 329 3.40 -16.17 19.76
CA ASN A 329 4.86 -16.15 19.77
C ASN A 329 5.41 -14.89 19.07
N PHE A 330 4.91 -14.58 17.87
CA PHE A 330 5.35 -13.40 17.12
C PHE A 330 4.96 -12.07 17.79
N TYR A 331 3.90 -12.03 18.61
CA TYR A 331 3.59 -10.86 19.44
C TYR A 331 4.65 -10.57 20.49
N ASN A 332 5.11 -11.61 21.17
CA ASN A 332 6.17 -11.48 22.17
C ASN A 332 7.47 -11.01 21.51
N ASP A 333 7.84 -11.65 20.40
CA ASP A 333 9.00 -11.32 19.59
C ASP A 333 8.98 -9.85 19.10
N ARG A 334 7.84 -9.39 18.56
CA ARG A 334 7.63 -7.99 18.17
C ARG A 334 7.82 -7.03 19.34
N SER A 335 7.30 -7.37 20.51
CA SER A 335 7.39 -6.52 21.70
C SER A 335 8.84 -6.33 22.13
N ILE A 336 9.62 -7.41 22.16
CA ILE A 336 11.07 -7.38 22.44
C ILE A 336 11.80 -6.50 21.42
N TYR A 337 11.57 -6.70 20.13
CA TYR A 337 12.22 -5.90 19.09
C TYR A 337 11.92 -4.41 19.20
N LEU A 338 10.64 -4.03 19.32
CA LEU A 338 10.24 -2.62 19.30
C LEU A 338 10.52 -1.87 20.61
N HIS A 339 10.55 -2.56 21.75
CA HIS A 339 10.70 -1.89 23.05
C HIS A 339 12.08 -2.02 23.66
N THR A 340 12.79 -3.14 23.43
CA THR A 340 14.13 -3.35 23.99
C THR A 340 15.22 -3.36 22.92
N GLY A 341 14.86 -3.30 21.63
CA GLY A 341 15.81 -3.43 20.52
C GLY A 341 16.39 -4.84 20.39
N GLY A 342 15.70 -5.86 20.92
CA GLY A 342 16.17 -7.24 20.87
C GLY A 342 15.93 -7.87 19.49
N PHE A 343 16.96 -8.51 18.94
CA PHE A 343 16.90 -9.17 17.63
C PHE A 343 16.64 -10.68 17.77
N PHE A 344 16.16 -11.32 16.70
CA PHE A 344 15.95 -12.78 16.69
C PHE A 344 17.26 -13.57 16.73
N SER A 345 18.33 -12.93 16.25
CA SER A 345 19.69 -13.46 16.23
C SER A 345 20.71 -12.33 16.30
N ASP A 346 21.94 -12.66 16.67
CA ASP A 346 23.07 -11.73 16.57
C ASP A 346 23.71 -11.71 15.17
N GLN A 347 23.12 -12.44 14.21
CA GLN A 347 23.55 -12.54 12.82
C GLN A 347 25.03 -12.93 12.65
N SER A 348 25.60 -13.64 13.63
CA SER A 348 27.02 -14.00 13.65
C SER A 348 27.36 -15.28 12.87
N TYR A 349 26.40 -15.87 12.15
CA TYR A 349 26.64 -17.07 11.34
C TYR A 349 27.49 -16.77 10.11
N ILE A 350 28.61 -17.48 10.00
CA ILE A 350 29.60 -17.33 8.91
C ILE A 350 29.75 -18.60 8.05
N GLY A 351 28.70 -19.43 7.98
CA GLY A 351 28.78 -20.77 7.38
C GLY A 351 29.12 -21.89 8.39
N THR A 352 29.37 -21.51 9.64
CA THR A 352 29.47 -22.40 10.80
C THR A 352 28.93 -21.69 12.04
N THR A 353 28.53 -22.47 13.04
CA THR A 353 27.98 -21.96 14.31
C THR A 353 28.90 -22.36 15.45
N ILE A 354 29.25 -21.42 16.33
CA ILE A 354 29.99 -21.70 17.57
C ILE A 354 28.99 -21.61 18.72
N PRO A 355 28.56 -22.72 19.34
CA PRO A 355 27.59 -22.68 20.42
C PRO A 355 28.09 -21.80 21.58
N GLN A 356 27.31 -20.78 21.91
CA GLN A 356 27.59 -19.86 23.03
C GLN A 356 26.35 -19.79 23.92
N LEU A 357 26.56 -19.71 25.23
CA LEU A 357 25.47 -19.52 26.19
C LEU A 357 24.96 -18.08 26.14
N ASP A 358 23.64 -17.92 26.28
CA ASP A 358 22.98 -16.64 26.49
C ASP A 358 21.88 -16.82 27.54
N PRO A 359 22.09 -16.33 28.78
CA PRO A 359 21.12 -16.47 29.85
C PRO A 359 19.86 -15.62 29.62
N SER A 360 19.89 -14.67 28.69
CA SER A 360 18.74 -13.84 28.33
C SER A 360 17.87 -14.47 27.25
N ASN A 361 18.38 -15.48 26.53
CA ASN A 361 17.65 -16.19 25.49
C ASN A 361 16.83 -17.35 26.07
N PRO A 362 15.57 -17.58 25.64
CA PRO A 362 14.75 -18.69 26.12
C PRO A 362 15.37 -20.09 25.92
N SER A 363 16.22 -20.25 24.91
CA SER A 363 16.92 -21.52 24.65
C SER A 363 18.14 -21.74 25.55
N GLY A 364 18.57 -20.71 26.30
CA GLY A 364 19.82 -20.69 27.05
C GLY A 364 21.08 -20.52 26.19
N CYS A 365 20.92 -20.41 24.87
CA CYS A 365 21.99 -20.29 23.90
C CYS A 365 21.81 -19.05 23.00
N LYS A 366 22.91 -18.55 22.45
CA LYS A 366 22.87 -17.53 21.41
C LYS A 366 22.28 -18.09 20.12
N ASN A 367 21.41 -17.29 19.50
CA ASN A 367 20.90 -17.56 18.17
C ASN A 367 21.81 -16.86 17.15
N HIS A 368 22.59 -17.64 16.42
CA HIS A 368 23.51 -17.14 15.38
C HIS A 368 22.81 -16.88 14.04
N ILE A 369 21.69 -17.57 13.81
CA ILE A 369 20.78 -17.39 12.68
C ILE A 369 19.36 -17.16 13.22
N PRO A 370 18.54 -16.37 12.53
CA PRO A 370 17.13 -16.25 12.90
C PRO A 370 16.41 -17.54 12.47
N MET A 371 16.00 -18.35 13.45
CA MET A 371 15.31 -19.63 13.24
C MET A 371 13.77 -19.50 13.25
N LYS A 372 13.24 -18.29 13.07
CA LYS A 372 11.79 -18.05 13.13
C LYS A 372 11.17 -18.41 11.78
N ASN A 373 10.18 -19.31 11.80
CA ASN A 373 9.44 -19.68 10.60
C ASN A 373 8.41 -18.59 10.24
N LEU A 374 8.85 -17.58 9.48
CA LEU A 374 7.98 -16.51 9.00
C LEU A 374 6.89 -16.99 8.01
N LEU A 375 7.04 -18.18 7.41
CA LEU A 375 5.99 -18.73 6.55
C LEU A 375 4.74 -19.06 7.37
N SER A 376 4.91 -19.61 8.57
CA SER A 376 3.77 -19.93 9.46
C SER A 376 2.90 -18.71 9.78
N ILE A 377 3.51 -17.57 10.10
CA ILE A 377 2.75 -16.35 10.38
C ILE A 377 2.18 -15.74 9.08
N SER A 378 2.90 -15.83 7.96
CA SER A 378 2.39 -15.43 6.65
C SER A 378 1.11 -16.21 6.28
N ASP A 379 1.10 -17.52 6.53
CA ASP A 379 -0.05 -18.40 6.29
C ASP A 379 -1.25 -17.93 7.11
N VAL A 380 -1.07 -17.78 8.43
CA VAL A 380 -2.15 -17.30 9.33
C VAL A 380 -2.70 -15.96 8.87
N VAL A 381 -1.81 -14.99 8.61
CA VAL A 381 -2.22 -13.62 8.26
C VAL A 381 -3.00 -13.60 6.94
N SER A 382 -2.44 -14.22 5.89
CA SER A 382 -3.07 -14.24 4.58
C SER A 382 -4.41 -14.98 4.63
N PHE A 383 -4.48 -16.11 5.33
CA PHE A 383 -5.72 -16.86 5.53
C PHE A 383 -6.79 -16.02 6.22
N CYS A 384 -6.47 -15.38 7.35
CA CYS A 384 -7.44 -14.55 8.06
C CYS A 384 -7.94 -13.38 7.21
N LEU A 385 -7.08 -12.76 6.39
CA LEU A 385 -7.48 -11.68 5.49
C LEU A 385 -8.41 -12.19 4.38
N ARG A 386 -8.09 -13.33 3.74
CA ARG A 386 -8.98 -13.97 2.76
C ARG A 386 -10.33 -14.31 3.37
N GLN A 387 -10.37 -14.88 4.56
CA GLN A 387 -11.61 -15.22 5.26
C GLN A 387 -12.43 -13.98 5.63
N GLN A 388 -11.78 -12.90 6.08
CA GLN A 388 -12.44 -11.61 6.30
C GLN A 388 -13.08 -11.07 5.02
N LEU A 389 -12.39 -11.18 3.88
CA LEU A 389 -12.91 -10.75 2.59
C LEU A 389 -14.14 -11.56 2.16
N GLN A 390 -14.14 -12.87 2.41
CA GLN A 390 -15.31 -13.72 2.14
C GLN A 390 -16.53 -13.27 2.95
N GLN A 391 -16.35 -12.98 4.24
CA GLN A 391 -17.44 -12.55 5.12
C GLN A 391 -17.97 -11.14 4.79
N LYS A 392 -17.10 -10.18 4.43
CA LYS A 392 -17.50 -8.80 4.13
C LYS A 392 -18.51 -8.67 2.99
N LEU A 393 -18.42 -9.55 1.99
CA LEU A 393 -19.30 -9.54 0.82
C LEU A 393 -20.49 -10.49 0.96
N LEU A 394 -20.69 -11.10 2.12
CA LEU A 394 -21.88 -11.90 2.47
C LEU A 394 -22.85 -11.13 3.38
N GLY A 395 -22.50 -9.90 3.79
CA GLY A 395 -23.41 -8.97 4.45
C GLY A 395 -24.24 -8.19 3.44
N TYR A 396 -25.24 -8.85 2.85
CA TYR A 396 -26.44 -8.21 2.29
C TYR A 396 -27.65 -8.62 3.10
#